data_AF-A0AAU3QZK9-F1
#
_entry.id   AF-A0AAU3QZK9-F1
#
_cell.length_a   1.000
_cell.length_b   1.000
_cell.length_c   1.000
_cell.angle_alpha   90.00
_cell.angle_beta   90.00
_cell.angle_gamma   90.00
#
_symmetry.space_group_name_H-M   'P 1'
#
loop_
_entity.id
_entity.type
_entity.pdbx_description
1 polymer ?
#
loop_
_entity_poly.entity_id
_entity_poly.type
_entity_poly.pdbx_seq_one_letter_code
_entity_poly.pdbx_strand_id
1 'polypeptide(L)'
;MSGGSYNYLYCHVAGLEAQRSDLEAMRDRLAELEREQVPGASKAARLTRYVLIHLDLAEAKAQELADVWHAIEWRDSGDYGDSQVEEALAKFGVPSG
;
A
#
# COMPACT_ATOMS: atom_id res chain seq x y z
N MET A 1 -12.78 17.18 -18.82
CA MET A 1 -12.55 17.72 -17.47
C MET A 1 -11.05 17.75 -17.26
N SER A 2 -10.44 18.91 -16.99
CA SER A 2 -9.02 18.95 -16.62
C SER A 2 -8.89 18.38 -15.20
N GLY A 3 -8.34 17.17 -15.08
CA GLY A 3 -7.80 16.70 -13.82
C GLY A 3 -6.74 17.70 -13.35
N GLY A 4 -6.79 18.14 -12.09
CA GLY A 4 -5.71 18.95 -11.54
C GLY A 4 -4.37 18.21 -11.63
N SER A 5 -3.25 18.91 -11.43
CA SER A 5 -1.90 18.33 -11.60
C SER A 5 -1.59 17.08 -10.77
N TYR A 6 -2.42 16.79 -9.76
CA TYR A 6 -2.34 15.61 -8.88
C TYR A 6 -3.73 15.03 -8.61
N ASN A 7 -4.64 15.08 -9.60
CA ASN A 7 -5.99 14.49 -9.54
C ASN A 7 -6.78 14.77 -8.24
N TYR A 8 -6.61 15.96 -7.67
CA TYR A 8 -7.29 16.40 -6.45
C TYR A 8 -7.00 15.52 -5.21
N LEU A 9 -5.75 15.02 -5.04
CA LEU A 9 -5.29 14.27 -3.85
C LEU A 9 -5.79 14.84 -2.51
N TYR A 10 -5.94 16.17 -2.39
CA TYR A 10 -6.36 16.81 -1.14
C TYR A 10 -7.80 16.47 -0.70
N CYS A 11 -8.69 16.08 -1.62
CA CYS A 11 -10.08 15.70 -1.31
C CYS A 11 -10.40 14.23 -1.63
N HIS A 12 -9.45 13.49 -2.18
CA HIS A 12 -9.60 12.07 -2.54
C HIS A 12 -8.60 11.17 -1.81
N VAL A 13 -8.50 11.28 -0.49
CA VAL A 13 -7.55 10.50 0.34
C VAL A 13 -7.93 9.02 0.54
N ALA A 14 -8.85 8.48 -0.26
CA ALA A 14 -9.25 7.08 -0.25
C ALA A 14 -8.71 6.38 -1.51
N GLY A 15 -8.43 5.08 -1.42
CA GLY A 15 -7.89 4.32 -2.56
C GLY A 15 -6.51 4.80 -3.00
N LEU A 16 -5.66 5.18 -2.04
CA LEU A 16 -4.35 5.80 -2.28
C LEU A 16 -3.43 4.98 -3.20
N GLU A 17 -3.53 3.65 -3.18
CA GLU A 17 -2.79 2.78 -4.09
C GLU A 17 -3.12 3.07 -5.57
N ALA A 18 -4.39 3.26 -5.90
CA ALA A 18 -4.81 3.63 -7.25
C ALA A 18 -4.33 5.05 -7.67
N GLN A 19 -3.84 5.84 -6.71
CA GLN A 19 -3.33 7.19 -6.90
C GLN A 19 -1.80 7.25 -6.72
N ARG A 20 -1.12 6.10 -6.71
CA ARG A 20 0.34 6.01 -6.47
C ARG A 20 1.15 6.95 -7.36
N SER A 21 0.84 7.02 -8.65
CA SER A 21 1.53 7.92 -9.58
C SER A 21 1.39 9.39 -9.18
N ASP A 22 0.23 9.79 -8.67
CA ASP A 22 0.01 11.17 -8.21
C ASP A 22 0.74 11.46 -6.90
N LEU A 23 0.82 10.47 -6.00
CA LEU A 23 1.59 10.55 -4.76
C LEU A 23 3.10 10.66 -5.03
N GLU A 24 3.61 9.94 -6.03
CA GLU A 24 5.00 10.03 -6.49
C GLU A 24 5.29 11.40 -7.11
N ALA A 25 4.41 11.89 -7.99
CA ALA A 25 4.53 13.23 -8.56
C ALA A 25 4.49 14.32 -7.47
N MET A 26 3.62 14.17 -6.47
CA MET A 26 3.55 15.08 -5.31
C MET A 26 4.83 15.02 -4.49
N ARG A 27 5.38 13.83 -4.22
CA ARG A 27 6.66 13.65 -3.53
C ARG A 27 7.77 14.41 -4.26
N ASP A 28 7.84 14.26 -5.56
CA ASP A 28 8.89 14.87 -6.38
C ASP A 28 8.77 16.40 -6.40
N ARG A 29 7.54 16.92 -6.52
CA ARG A 29 7.29 18.36 -6.40
C ARG A 29 7.65 18.89 -5.01
N LEU A 30 7.32 18.17 -3.95
CA LEU A 30 7.66 18.58 -2.59
C LEU A 30 9.17 18.54 -2.35
N ALA A 31 9.91 17.63 -3.00
CA ALA A 31 11.37 17.60 -2.97
C ALA A 31 12.00 18.78 -3.73
N GLU A 32 11.39 19.24 -4.83
CA GLU A 32 11.78 20.50 -5.49
C GLU A 32 11.61 21.70 -4.55
N LEU A 33 10.43 21.82 -3.93
CA LEU A 33 10.13 22.91 -2.99
C LEU A 33 11.05 22.87 -1.75
N GLU A 34 11.44 21.67 -1.30
CA GLU A 34 12.43 21.48 -0.24
C GLU A 34 13.81 22.03 -0.67
N ARG A 35 14.26 21.76 -1.91
CA ARG A 35 15.50 22.34 -2.46
C ARG A 35 15.43 23.86 -2.62
N GLU A 36 14.25 24.38 -2.93
CA GLU A 36 13.96 25.82 -2.97
C GLU A 36 13.85 26.45 -1.56
N GLN A 37 14.03 25.67 -0.49
CA GLN A 37 13.93 26.11 0.91
C GLN A 37 12.56 26.68 1.29
N VAL A 38 11.49 26.22 0.64
CA VAL A 38 10.13 26.63 0.98
C VAL A 38 9.77 26.07 2.37
N PRO A 39 9.36 26.94 3.34
CA PRO A 39 9.01 26.49 4.68
C PRO A 39 7.92 25.40 4.67
N GLY A 40 8.16 24.33 5.42
CA GLY A 40 7.23 23.20 5.54
C GLY A 40 7.32 22.14 4.43
N ALA A 41 8.00 22.41 3.31
CA ALA A 41 8.14 21.45 2.21
C ALA A 41 8.83 20.15 2.66
N SER A 42 9.87 20.24 3.49
CA SER A 42 10.56 19.06 4.04
C SER A 42 9.63 18.15 4.86
N LYS A 43 8.79 18.75 5.72
CA LYS A 43 7.81 17.99 6.52
C LYS A 43 6.78 17.32 5.62
N ALA A 44 6.25 18.04 4.64
CA ALA A 44 5.27 17.50 3.68
C ALA A 44 5.88 16.36 2.85
N ALA A 45 7.07 16.55 2.27
CA ALA A 45 7.76 15.54 1.48
C ALA A 45 7.99 14.25 2.28
N ARG A 46 8.41 14.38 3.55
CA ARG A 46 8.59 13.23 4.45
C ARG A 46 7.29 12.48 4.72
N LEU A 47 6.19 13.19 4.95
CA LEU A 47 4.88 12.55 5.16
C LEU A 47 4.39 11.84 3.89
N THR A 48 4.55 12.44 2.71
CA THR A 48 4.22 11.77 1.44
C THR A 48 5.06 10.52 1.22
N ARG A 49 6.37 10.57 1.53
CA ARG A 49 7.24 9.38 1.49
C ARG A 49 6.75 8.27 2.43
N TYR A 50 6.30 8.62 3.64
CA TYR A 50 5.74 7.61 4.55
C TYR A 50 4.47 6.98 4.02
N VAL A 51 3.58 7.75 3.39
CA VAL A 51 2.38 7.17 2.76
C VAL A 51 2.79 6.11 1.74
N LEU A 52 3.72 6.43 0.83
CA LEU A 52 4.21 5.49 -0.19
C LEU A 52 4.84 4.23 0.44
N ILE A 53 5.72 4.40 1.44
CA ILE A 53 6.33 3.26 2.15
C ILE A 53 5.28 2.37 2.80
N HIS A 54 4.26 2.94 3.41
CA HIS A 54 3.19 2.15 4.04
C HIS A 54 2.32 1.41 3.03
N LEU A 55 2.13 1.95 1.82
CA LEU A 55 1.49 1.24 0.73
C LEU A 55 2.32 0.03 0.31
N ASP A 56 3.64 0.21 0.10
CA ASP A 56 4.55 -0.88 -0.26
C ASP A 56 4.60 -1.97 0.82
N LEU A 57 4.64 -1.57 2.10
CA LEU A 57 4.61 -2.50 3.23
C LEU A 57 3.29 -3.27 3.31
N ALA A 58 2.16 -2.61 3.02
CA ALA A 58 0.86 -3.26 3.01
C ALA A 58 0.78 -4.31 1.89
N GLU A 59 1.28 -3.99 0.69
CA GLU A 59 1.34 -4.93 -0.43
C GLU A 59 2.27 -6.12 -0.14
N ALA A 60 3.46 -5.88 0.41
CA ALA A 60 4.36 -6.94 0.83
C ALA A 60 3.71 -7.88 1.86
N LYS A 61 2.98 -7.32 2.84
CA LYS A 61 2.26 -8.12 3.84
C LYS A 61 1.07 -8.87 3.26
N ALA A 62 0.37 -8.28 2.30
CA ALA A 62 -0.68 -8.97 1.55
C ALA A 62 -0.11 -10.17 0.77
N GLN A 63 1.06 -10.00 0.15
CA GLN A 63 1.74 -11.08 -0.57
C GLN A 63 2.16 -12.23 0.35
N GLU A 64 2.67 -11.92 1.56
CA GLU A 64 2.98 -12.93 2.59
C GLU A 64 1.73 -13.70 3.05
N LEU A 65 0.56 -13.06 3.05
CA LEU A 65 -0.72 -13.63 3.49
C LEU A 65 -1.51 -14.32 2.37
N ALA A 66 -1.07 -14.22 1.11
CA ALA A 66 -1.84 -14.62 -0.06
C ALA A 66 -2.36 -16.06 0.02
N ASP A 67 -1.51 -17.01 0.43
CA ASP A 67 -1.86 -18.42 0.54
C ASP A 67 -2.90 -18.66 1.65
N VAL A 68 -2.80 -17.94 2.77
CA VAL A 68 -3.75 -18.03 3.88
C VAL A 68 -5.11 -17.48 3.45
N TRP A 69 -5.12 -16.32 2.80
CA TRP A 69 -6.36 -15.71 2.31
C TRP A 69 -7.04 -16.60 1.26
N HIS A 70 -6.27 -17.16 0.34
CA HIS A 70 -6.76 -18.10 -0.66
C HIS A 70 -7.39 -19.35 -0.01
N ALA A 71 -6.73 -19.94 0.99
CA ALA A 71 -7.25 -21.12 1.66
C ALA A 71 -8.57 -20.85 2.40
N ILE A 72 -8.69 -19.68 3.04
CA ILE A 72 -9.94 -19.25 3.71
C ILE A 72 -11.05 -19.01 2.69
N GLU A 73 -10.77 -18.25 1.62
CA GLU A 73 -11.75 -17.98 0.55
C GLU A 73 -12.31 -19.28 -0.02
N TRP A 74 -11.44 -20.25 -0.33
CA TRP A 74 -11.86 -21.54 -0.89
C TRP A 74 -12.58 -22.42 0.11
N ARG A 75 -12.26 -22.31 1.40
CA ARG A 75 -13.03 -23.01 2.43
C ARG A 75 -14.46 -22.48 2.48
N ASP A 76 -14.60 -21.16 2.45
CA ASP A 76 -15.90 -20.51 2.59
C ASP A 76 -16.75 -20.61 1.31
N SER A 77 -16.12 -20.80 0.13
CA SER A 77 -16.81 -21.19 -1.12
C SER A 77 -17.20 -22.67 -1.18
N GLY A 78 -16.67 -23.50 -0.27
CA GLY A 78 -16.91 -24.95 -0.22
C GLY A 78 -15.94 -25.79 -1.06
N ASP A 79 -14.89 -25.18 -1.61
CA ASP A 79 -13.85 -25.86 -2.40
C ASP A 79 -12.78 -26.52 -1.50
N TYR A 80 -12.51 -25.97 -0.31
CA TYR A 80 -11.60 -26.50 0.71
C TYR A 80 -12.31 -26.92 2.00
N GLY A 81 -11.66 -27.80 2.75
CA GLY A 81 -12.04 -28.14 4.12
C GLY A 81 -11.08 -27.53 5.15
N ASP A 82 -11.34 -27.80 6.43
CA ASP A 82 -10.54 -27.26 7.54
C ASP A 82 -9.05 -27.67 7.46
N SER A 83 -8.73 -28.86 6.94
CA SER A 83 -7.35 -29.34 6.78
C SER A 83 -6.48 -28.46 5.88
N GLN A 84 -7.04 -27.89 4.81
CA GLN A 84 -6.30 -27.02 3.90
C GLN A 84 -5.99 -25.66 4.54
N VAL A 85 -6.90 -25.15 5.37
CA VAL A 85 -6.66 -23.92 6.14
C VAL A 85 -5.61 -24.14 7.20
N GLU A 86 -5.67 -25.26 7.93
CA GLU A 86 -4.64 -25.64 8.91
C GLU A 86 -3.25 -25.75 8.26
N GLU A 87 -3.16 -26.38 7.08
CA GLU A 87 -1.91 -26.48 6.33
C GLU A 87 -1.35 -25.10 5.93
N ALA A 88 -2.20 -24.19 5.43
CA ALA A 88 -1.79 -22.85 5.05
C ALA A 88 -1.28 -22.03 6.26
N LEU A 89 -1.99 -22.10 7.39
CA LEU A 89 -1.59 -21.45 8.63
C LEU A 89 -0.29 -22.02 9.20
N ALA A 90 -0.12 -23.34 9.14
CA ALA A 90 1.11 -24.00 9.56
C ALA A 90 2.31 -23.53 8.72
N LYS A 91 2.15 -23.46 7.39
CA LYS A 91 3.21 -22.93 6.49
C LYS A 91 3.56 -21.48 6.81
N PHE A 92 2.57 -20.62 7.07
CA PHE A 92 2.79 -19.22 7.40
C PHE A 92 3.49 -19.03 8.76
N GLY A 93 3.17 -19.86 9.75
CA GLY A 93 3.76 -19.79 11.10
C GLY A 93 5.21 -20.28 11.20
N VAL A 94 5.76 -20.88 10.15
CA VAL A 94 7.16 -21.33 10.11
C VAL A 94 8.04 -20.14 9.67
N PRO A 95 9.03 -19.71 10.48
CA PRO A 95 9.94 -18.65 10.08
C PRO A 95 10.66 -19.06 8.78
N SER A 96 10.56 -18.22 7.76
CA SER A 96 11.43 -18.33 6.58
C SER A 96 12.85 -17.99 7.05
N GLY A 97 13.73 -19.00 7.09
CA GLY A 97 15.13 -18.85 7.50
C GLY A 97 15.97 -18.04 6.53
#